data_AF-A0A356BUE3-F1
#
_entry.id   AF-A0A356BUE3-F1
#
_cell.length_a   1.000
_cell.length_b   1.000
_cell.length_c   1.000
_cell.angle_alpha   90.00
_cell.angle_beta   90.00
_cell.angle_gamma   90.00
#
_symmetry.space_group_name_H-M   'P 1'
#
loop_
_entity.id
_entity.type
_entity.pdbx_description
1 polymer ?
#
loop_
_entity_poly.entity_id
_entity_poly.type
_entity_poly.pdbx_seq_one_letter_code
_entity_poly.pdbx_strand_id
1 'polypeptide(L)'
;MTQIRVLPPEVAHKIAAGEVIERPASCVKELVENSIDAGATQIIIEIRNGGIDYIRVQDNGGGIAREDLELAFQPHATSKIESAEDLFALYTLGFRGEALPSMASIARLTLFSRPAEQKSGYKIWQDKGEWVVEPVGTPPGTTVEVRELFYNVPARLKFLKSPSSERRQVVELSTRLALAHPHIAFRVIAEGKNVLATPGNGRLLDAILIVQ
;
A
#
# COMPACT_ATOMS: atom_id res chain seq x y z
N MET A 1 -7.95 -15.97 -38.83
CA MET A 1 -8.68 -16.35 -37.60
C MET A 1 -7.70 -16.32 -36.45
N THR A 2 -7.97 -15.54 -35.41
CA THR A 2 -7.15 -15.51 -34.19
C THR A 2 -7.51 -16.73 -33.34
N GLN A 3 -6.57 -17.66 -33.17
CA GLN A 3 -6.72 -18.82 -32.27
C GLN A 3 -6.72 -18.35 -30.82
N ILE A 4 -7.64 -18.88 -30.02
CA ILE A 4 -7.67 -18.71 -28.56
C ILE A 4 -6.44 -19.40 -27.98
N ARG A 5 -5.69 -18.71 -27.11
CA ARG A 5 -4.50 -19.24 -26.42
C ARG A 5 -4.49 -18.84 -24.95
N VAL A 6 -3.92 -19.69 -24.11
CA VAL A 6 -3.67 -19.39 -22.69
C VAL A 6 -2.58 -18.32 -22.61
N LEU A 7 -2.80 -17.30 -21.78
CA LEU A 7 -1.81 -16.24 -21.56
C LEU A 7 -0.67 -16.75 -20.66
N PRO A 8 0.58 -16.31 -20.90
CA PRO A 8 1.67 -16.55 -19.95
C PRO A 8 1.30 -15.98 -18.55
N PRO A 9 1.72 -16.64 -17.45
CA PRO A 9 1.40 -16.20 -16.09
C PRO A 9 1.74 -14.73 -15.82
N GLU A 10 2.89 -14.25 -16.32
CA GLU A 10 3.31 -12.86 -16.19
C GLU A 10 2.30 -11.87 -16.83
N VAL A 11 1.74 -12.24 -17.98
CA VAL A 11 0.75 -11.40 -18.69
C VAL A 11 -0.58 -11.44 -17.96
N ALA A 12 -1.02 -12.62 -17.49
CA ALA A 12 -2.25 -12.77 -16.72
C ALA A 12 -2.18 -11.98 -15.40
N HIS A 13 -1.06 -12.05 -14.68
CA HIS A 13 -0.84 -11.28 -13.46
C HIS A 13 -0.84 -9.78 -13.73
N LYS A 14 -0.21 -9.30 -14.80
CA LYS A 14 -0.23 -7.86 -15.16
C LYS A 14 -1.63 -7.36 -15.50
N ILE A 15 -2.47 -8.20 -16.11
CA ILE A 15 -3.87 -7.88 -16.37
C ILE A 15 -4.62 -7.75 -15.04
N ALA A 16 -4.62 -8.80 -14.21
CA ALA A 16 -5.29 -8.82 -12.90
C ALA A 16 -4.80 -7.70 -11.97
N ALA A 17 -3.50 -7.43 -11.95
CA ALA A 17 -2.87 -6.43 -11.08
C ALA A 17 -3.40 -5.00 -11.28
N GLY A 18 -4.02 -4.69 -12.42
CA GLY A 18 -4.74 -3.41 -12.53
C GLY A 18 -6.17 -3.53 -13.01
N GLU A 19 -6.80 -4.65 -12.70
CA GLU A 19 -8.14 -4.63 -12.13
C GLU A 19 -8.08 -4.26 -10.63
N VAL A 20 -7.01 -4.64 -9.92
CA VAL A 20 -6.82 -4.31 -8.49
C VAL A 20 -6.26 -2.88 -8.29
N ILE A 21 -5.19 -2.52 -9.00
CA ILE A 21 -4.51 -1.23 -8.90
C ILE A 21 -4.66 -0.42 -10.19
N GLU A 22 -5.60 0.52 -10.18
CA GLU A 22 -5.90 1.36 -11.35
C GLU A 22 -5.11 2.67 -11.39
N ARG A 23 -4.76 3.22 -10.23
CA ARG A 23 -4.15 4.56 -10.10
C ARG A 23 -3.45 4.75 -8.75
N PRO A 24 -2.68 5.83 -8.54
CA PRO A 24 -1.98 6.08 -7.28
C PRO A 24 -2.87 6.03 -6.02
N ALA A 25 -4.10 6.56 -6.10
CA ALA A 25 -5.04 6.50 -4.98
C ALA A 25 -5.42 5.06 -4.59
N SER A 26 -5.53 4.14 -5.56
CA SER A 26 -5.78 2.72 -5.27
C SER A 26 -4.61 2.09 -4.51
N CYS A 27 -3.36 2.39 -4.90
CA CYS A 27 -2.19 1.93 -4.13
C CYS A 27 -2.25 2.43 -2.68
N VAL A 28 -2.51 3.72 -2.50
CA VAL A 28 -2.58 4.33 -1.16
C VAL A 28 -3.69 3.71 -0.33
N LYS A 29 -4.88 3.48 -0.92
CA LYS A 29 -5.99 2.81 -0.25
C LYS A 29 -5.56 1.47 0.34
N GLU A 30 -5.05 0.58 -0.50
CA GLU A 30 -4.70 -0.79 -0.10
C GLU A 30 -3.57 -0.81 0.95
N LEU A 31 -2.57 0.07 0.82
CA LEU A 31 -1.49 0.18 1.80
C LEU A 31 -1.99 0.72 3.14
N VAL A 32 -2.84 1.74 3.13
CA VAL A 32 -3.41 2.32 4.36
C VAL A 32 -4.35 1.33 5.04
N GLU A 33 -5.17 0.60 4.29
CA GLU A 33 -6.03 -0.45 4.82
C GLU A 33 -5.21 -1.57 5.47
N ASN A 34 -4.08 -1.96 4.88
CA ASN A 34 -3.15 -2.89 5.51
C ASN A 34 -2.54 -2.35 6.80
N SER A 35 -2.19 -1.05 6.85
CA SER A 35 -1.72 -0.41 8.09
C SER A 35 -2.81 -0.39 9.17
N ILE A 36 -4.07 -0.13 8.81
CA ILE A 36 -5.21 -0.16 9.74
C ILE A 36 -5.42 -1.57 10.29
N ASP A 37 -5.43 -2.58 9.42
CA ASP A 37 -5.57 -3.98 9.82
C ASP A 37 -4.40 -4.44 10.72
N ALA A 38 -3.21 -3.85 10.55
CA ALA A 38 -2.05 -4.07 11.41
C ALA A 38 -2.12 -3.33 12.76
N GLY A 39 -3.23 -2.63 13.06
CA GLY A 39 -3.43 -1.92 14.32
C GLY A 39 -2.66 -0.61 14.44
N ALA A 40 -2.31 0.03 13.32
CA ALA A 40 -1.57 1.29 13.33
C ALA A 40 -2.36 2.41 14.05
N THR A 41 -1.64 3.22 14.82
CA THR A 41 -2.16 4.45 15.44
C THR A 41 -1.61 5.71 14.77
N GLN A 42 -0.60 5.57 13.92
CA GLN A 42 0.00 6.64 13.14
C GLN A 42 0.28 6.13 11.72
N ILE A 43 -0.16 6.88 10.72
CA ILE A 43 0.06 6.57 9.31
C ILE A 43 0.57 7.83 8.60
N ILE A 44 1.73 7.72 7.95
CA ILE A 44 2.36 8.76 7.15
C ILE A 44 2.33 8.35 5.69
N ILE A 45 1.75 9.20 4.85
CA ILE A 45 1.62 9.00 3.40
C ILE A 45 2.45 10.09 2.72
N GLU A 46 3.47 9.72 1.95
CA GLU A 46 4.24 10.64 1.12
C GLU A 46 4.02 10.32 -0.36
N ILE A 47 3.77 11.34 -1.18
CA ILE A 47 3.65 11.22 -2.63
C ILE A 47 4.46 12.28 -3.37
N ARG A 48 4.98 11.90 -4.54
CA ARG A 48 5.62 12.82 -5.51
C ARG A 48 5.08 12.59 -6.90
N ASN A 49 5.00 13.66 -7.68
CA ASN A 49 4.41 13.68 -9.02
C ASN A 49 3.02 13.00 -9.04
N GLY A 50 2.17 13.33 -8.07
CA GLY A 50 0.82 12.73 -7.94
C GLY A 50 0.80 11.26 -7.53
N GLY A 51 1.93 10.70 -7.08
CA GLY A 51 2.08 9.29 -6.72
C GLY A 51 2.50 8.40 -7.89
N ILE A 52 2.81 8.99 -9.05
CA ILE A 52 3.31 8.26 -10.22
C ILE A 52 4.78 7.87 -10.00
N ASP A 53 5.59 8.82 -9.56
CA ASP A 53 7.03 8.60 -9.38
C ASP A 53 7.31 7.91 -8.05
N TYR A 54 6.58 8.28 -7.00
CA TYR A 54 6.81 7.83 -5.64
C TYR A 54 5.54 7.86 -4.78
N ILE A 55 5.28 6.76 -4.08
CA ILE A 55 4.36 6.66 -2.97
C ILE A 55 5.12 6.00 -1.81
N ARG A 56 4.98 6.53 -0.60
CA ARG A 56 5.42 5.86 0.61
C ARG A 56 4.30 5.88 1.64
N VAL A 57 3.98 4.71 2.18
CA VAL A 57 3.08 4.57 3.33
C VAL A 57 3.88 3.97 4.46
N GLN A 58 3.97 4.70 5.57
CA GLN A 58 4.64 4.26 6.79
C GLN A 58 3.65 4.23 7.93
N ASP A 59 3.64 3.13 8.67
CA ASP A 59 2.84 2.95 9.87
C ASP A 59 3.67 2.52 11.07
N ASN A 60 3.02 2.52 12.23
CA ASN A 60 3.55 1.99 13.49
C ASN A 60 2.74 0.75 13.96
N GLY A 61 2.20 -0.03 13.02
CA GLY A 61 1.43 -1.24 13.32
C GLY A 61 2.31 -2.41 13.80
N GLY A 62 1.74 -3.61 13.78
CA GLY A 62 2.39 -4.83 14.26
C GLY A 62 3.69 -5.25 13.55
N GLY A 63 3.93 -4.74 12.33
CA GLY A 63 5.05 -5.15 11.50
C GLY A 63 4.89 -6.57 10.91
N ILE A 64 5.86 -6.98 10.10
CA ILE A 64 5.95 -8.28 9.43
C ILE A 64 7.30 -8.89 9.82
N ALA A 65 7.27 -10.12 10.34
CA ALA A 65 8.47 -10.84 10.72
C ALA A 65 9.26 -11.25 9.47
N ARG A 66 10.58 -11.41 9.61
CA ARG A 66 11.50 -11.77 8.50
C ARG A 66 11.00 -12.97 7.70
N GLU A 67 10.60 -14.01 8.41
CA GLU A 67 10.11 -15.29 7.89
C GLU A 67 8.86 -15.15 7.01
N ASP A 68 8.05 -14.11 7.25
CA ASP A 68 6.82 -13.84 6.51
C ASP A 68 7.00 -12.81 5.39
N LEU A 69 8.17 -12.19 5.28
CA LEU A 69 8.39 -11.12 4.29
C LEU A 69 8.25 -11.62 2.87
N GLU A 70 8.84 -12.77 2.52
CA GLU A 70 8.69 -13.33 1.18
C GLU A 70 7.25 -13.80 0.93
N LEU A 71 6.60 -14.36 1.97
CA LEU A 71 5.21 -14.80 1.91
C LEU A 71 4.25 -13.63 1.64
N ALA A 72 4.49 -12.45 2.21
CA ALA A 72 3.68 -11.25 1.97
C ALA A 72 3.65 -10.81 0.49
N PHE A 73 4.54 -11.32 -0.35
CA PHE A 73 4.61 -11.07 -1.79
C PHE A 73 4.20 -12.26 -2.66
N GLN A 74 3.76 -13.37 -2.06
CA GLN A 74 3.17 -14.47 -2.81
C GLN A 74 1.68 -14.20 -3.08
N PRO A 75 1.19 -14.40 -4.32
CA PRO A 75 -0.25 -14.36 -4.58
C PRO A 75 -0.99 -15.34 -3.67
N HIS A 76 -2.17 -14.95 -3.18
CA HIS A 76 -3.04 -15.76 -2.32
C HIS A 76 -2.46 -16.11 -0.94
N ALA A 77 -1.39 -15.44 -0.50
CA ALA A 77 -0.89 -15.53 0.87
C ALA A 77 -1.48 -14.39 1.72
N THR A 78 -2.28 -14.73 2.72
CA THR A 78 -2.89 -13.79 3.65
C THR A 78 -2.87 -14.37 5.07
N SER A 79 -2.64 -13.53 6.08
CA SER A 79 -2.75 -13.90 7.49
C SER A 79 -4.15 -13.67 8.06
N LYS A 80 -5.12 -13.28 7.22
CA LYS A 80 -6.41 -12.74 7.64
C LYS A 80 -7.61 -13.67 7.40
N ILE A 81 -7.44 -14.74 6.62
CA ILE A 81 -8.49 -15.71 6.28
C ILE A 81 -7.88 -17.12 6.27
N GLU A 82 -8.50 -18.07 6.96
CA GLU A 82 -8.09 -19.49 6.97
C GLU A 82 -9.15 -20.41 6.33
N SER A 83 -10.39 -19.95 6.22
CA SER A 83 -11.54 -20.77 5.75
C SER A 83 -12.48 -20.02 4.81
N ALA A 84 -13.32 -20.78 4.07
CA ALA A 84 -14.34 -20.20 3.19
C ALA A 84 -15.42 -19.44 3.98
N GLU A 85 -15.65 -19.79 5.24
CA GLU A 85 -16.56 -19.09 6.13
C GLU A 85 -16.03 -17.68 6.53
N ASP A 86 -14.72 -17.49 6.61
CA ASP A 86 -14.10 -16.19 6.95
C ASP A 86 -14.29 -15.14 5.84
N LEU A 87 -14.54 -15.56 4.59
CA LEU A 87 -14.94 -14.64 3.50
C LEU A 87 -16.23 -13.88 3.81
N PHE A 88 -17.09 -14.43 4.67
CA PHE A 88 -18.35 -13.82 5.09
C PHE A 88 -18.21 -13.04 6.41
N ALA A 89 -17.10 -13.22 7.15
CA ALA A 89 -16.76 -12.52 8.37
C ALA A 89 -15.81 -11.34 8.08
N LEU A 90 -16.34 -10.30 7.43
CA LEU A 90 -15.63 -9.09 7.00
C LEU A 90 -15.14 -8.20 8.16
N TYR A 91 -14.14 -8.64 8.92
CA TYR A 91 -13.54 -7.85 10.01
C TYR A 91 -12.21 -7.15 9.63
N THR A 92 -11.62 -7.48 8.48
CA THR A 92 -10.37 -6.87 7.99
C THR A 92 -10.56 -6.26 6.60
N LEU A 93 -9.98 -5.07 6.37
CA LEU A 93 -10.18 -4.28 5.15
C LEU A 93 -9.48 -4.89 3.92
N GLY A 94 -8.35 -5.60 4.10
CA GLY A 94 -7.59 -6.21 2.99
C GLY A 94 -7.36 -7.72 3.14
N PHE A 95 -8.27 -8.55 2.63
CA PHE A 95 -8.24 -10.01 2.88
C PHE A 95 -7.62 -10.88 1.77
N ARG A 96 -7.38 -10.33 0.58
CA ARG A 96 -7.06 -11.14 -0.62
C ARG A 96 -5.60 -11.58 -0.73
N GLY A 97 -4.68 -11.00 0.05
CA GLY A 97 -3.24 -11.28 -0.12
C GLY A 97 -2.69 -10.87 -1.50
N GLU A 98 -3.44 -10.05 -2.24
CA GLU A 98 -3.15 -9.73 -3.65
C GLU A 98 -2.56 -8.33 -3.85
N ALA A 99 -2.66 -7.45 -2.86
CA ALA A 99 -2.27 -6.04 -2.99
C ALA A 99 -0.76 -5.86 -3.22
N LEU A 100 0.09 -6.41 -2.35
CA LEU A 100 1.55 -6.30 -2.47
C LEU A 100 2.09 -7.02 -3.72
N PRO A 101 1.69 -8.28 -4.04
CA PRO A 101 2.09 -8.93 -5.29
C PRO A 101 1.66 -8.15 -6.54
N SER A 102 0.42 -7.63 -6.55
CA SER A 102 -0.10 -6.84 -7.68
C SER A 102 0.72 -5.57 -7.89
N MET A 103 0.97 -4.81 -6.83
CA MET A 103 1.80 -3.59 -6.91
C MET A 103 3.23 -3.91 -7.34
N ALA A 104 3.85 -4.97 -6.82
CA ALA A 104 5.20 -5.39 -7.20
C ALA A 104 5.31 -5.77 -8.69
N SER A 105 4.21 -6.24 -9.31
CA SER A 105 4.21 -6.60 -10.74
C SER A 105 4.19 -5.38 -11.68
N ILE A 106 3.79 -4.21 -11.20
CA ILE A 106 3.57 -2.99 -11.99
C ILE A 106 4.39 -1.78 -11.53
N ALA A 107 5.17 -1.92 -10.46
CA ALA A 107 5.98 -0.86 -9.88
C ALA A 107 7.24 -1.45 -9.23
N ARG A 108 8.23 -0.62 -8.93
CA ARG A 108 9.38 -1.02 -8.10
C ARG A 108 9.01 -0.85 -6.64
N LEU A 109 8.80 -1.97 -5.95
CA LEU A 109 8.34 -1.98 -4.56
C LEU A 109 9.47 -2.35 -3.60
N THR A 110 9.60 -1.59 -2.51
CA THR A 110 10.48 -1.90 -1.39
C THR A 110 9.67 -1.85 -0.12
N LEU A 111 9.71 -2.90 0.68
CA LEU A 111 9.05 -2.96 1.98
C LEU A 111 10.09 -3.05 3.08
N PHE A 112 9.92 -2.25 4.13
CA PHE A 112 10.69 -2.29 5.35
C PHE A 112 9.73 -2.67 6.47
N SER A 113 10.11 -3.61 7.32
CA SER A 113 9.27 -3.94 8.46
C SER A 113 10.06 -4.44 9.66
N ARG A 114 9.51 -4.20 10.84
CA ARG A 114 10.02 -4.71 12.11
C ARG A 114 8.88 -4.89 13.10
N PRO A 115 8.59 -6.13 13.55
CA PRO A 115 7.78 -6.35 14.74
C PRO A 115 8.45 -5.74 15.98
N ALA A 116 7.67 -5.22 16.92
CA ALA A 116 8.19 -4.56 18.13
C ALA A 116 9.20 -5.42 18.90
N GLU A 117 8.99 -6.74 18.91
CA GLU A 117 9.79 -7.70 19.66
C GLU A 117 11.10 -8.10 18.96
N GLN A 118 11.24 -7.77 17.67
CA GLN A 118 12.46 -8.03 16.93
C GLN A 118 13.47 -6.88 17.09
N LYS A 119 14.72 -7.24 17.41
CA LYS A 119 15.83 -6.28 17.59
C LYS A 119 16.27 -5.61 16.28
N SER A 120 16.05 -6.27 15.16
CA SER A 120 16.43 -5.81 13.82
C SER A 120 15.21 -5.83 12.93
N GLY A 121 15.10 -4.85 12.05
CA GLY A 121 14.13 -4.91 10.97
C GLY A 121 14.77 -5.41 9.71
N TYR A 122 13.94 -5.59 8.69
CA TYR A 122 14.36 -6.13 7.41
C TYR A 122 13.75 -5.31 6.29
N LYS A 123 14.47 -5.22 5.19
CA LYS A 123 13.97 -4.72 3.91
C LYS A 123 13.85 -5.87 2.93
N ILE A 124 12.81 -5.84 2.12
CA ILE A 124 12.58 -6.75 1.00
C ILE A 124 12.26 -5.96 -0.27
N TRP A 125 12.86 -6.35 -1.38
CA TRP A 125 12.60 -5.80 -2.71
C TRP A 125 12.96 -6.83 -3.79
N GLN A 126 12.57 -6.56 -5.04
CA GLN A 126 13.01 -7.37 -6.17
C GLN A 126 14.33 -6.84 -6.77
N ASP A 127 15.35 -7.69 -6.86
CA ASP A 127 16.53 -7.45 -7.68
C ASP A 127 16.59 -8.50 -8.80
N LYS A 128 16.61 -8.04 -10.06
CA LYS A 128 16.65 -8.91 -11.26
C LYS A 128 15.61 -10.04 -11.30
N GLY A 129 14.45 -9.83 -10.66
CA GLY A 129 13.35 -10.80 -10.62
C GLY A 129 13.38 -11.75 -9.42
N GLU A 130 14.39 -11.65 -8.56
CA GLU A 130 14.48 -12.42 -7.31
C GLU A 130 14.16 -11.52 -6.11
N TRP A 131 13.50 -12.09 -5.10
CA TRP A 131 13.27 -11.40 -3.84
C TRP A 131 14.55 -11.40 -3.01
N VAL A 132 14.99 -10.22 -2.60
CA VAL A 132 16.16 -10.03 -1.74
C VAL A 132 15.69 -9.51 -0.39
N VAL A 133 16.10 -10.17 0.69
CA VAL A 133 15.82 -9.78 2.08
C VAL A 133 17.12 -9.45 2.79
N GLU A 134 17.22 -8.26 3.37
CA GLU A 134 18.41 -7.82 4.10
C GLU A 134 18.04 -7.14 5.43
N PRO A 135 18.88 -7.29 6.48
CA PRO A 135 18.70 -6.57 7.74
C PRO A 135 18.90 -5.05 7.55
N VAL A 136 18.08 -4.25 8.22
CA VAL A 136 18.12 -2.78 8.15
C VAL A 136 17.65 -2.15 9.47
N GLY A 137 18.17 -0.96 9.77
CA GLY A 137 17.64 -0.13 10.86
C GLY A 137 16.31 0.51 10.45
N THR A 138 15.23 0.15 11.13
CA THR A 138 13.89 0.73 10.94
C THR A 138 13.12 0.72 12.27
N PRO A 139 12.25 1.71 12.57
CA PRO A 139 11.36 1.64 13.73
C PRO A 139 10.39 0.46 13.64
N PRO A 140 9.69 0.10 14.74
CA PRO A 140 8.61 -0.87 14.68
C PRO A 140 7.49 -0.40 13.76
N GLY A 141 6.81 -1.35 13.10
CA GLY A 141 5.80 -1.10 12.08
C GLY A 141 6.30 -1.39 10.67
N THR A 142 5.57 -0.94 9.67
CA THR A 142 5.85 -1.21 8.26
C THR A 142 6.02 0.09 7.47
N THR A 143 6.92 0.08 6.50
CA THR A 143 7.03 1.11 5.47
C THR A 143 7.03 0.45 4.11
N VAL A 144 6.12 0.85 3.24
CA VAL A 144 6.07 0.42 1.85
C VAL A 144 6.39 1.61 0.95
N GLU A 145 7.42 1.47 0.12
CA GLU A 145 7.77 2.41 -0.95
C GLU A 145 7.40 1.81 -2.31
N VAL A 146 6.63 2.57 -3.09
CA VAL A 146 6.26 2.25 -4.47
C VAL A 146 6.89 3.30 -5.37
N ARG A 147 7.77 2.88 -6.29
CA ARG A 147 8.48 3.76 -7.22
C ARG A 147 8.12 3.41 -8.66
N GLU A 148 8.04 4.44 -9.50
CA GLU A 148 7.77 4.31 -10.94
C GLU A 148 6.52 3.45 -11.23
N LEU A 149 5.37 3.90 -10.72
CA LEU A 149 4.10 3.19 -10.92
C LEU A 149 3.77 3.07 -12.42
N PHE A 150 3.45 1.85 -12.86
CA PHE A 150 3.18 1.47 -14.25
C PHE A 150 4.38 1.59 -15.21
N TYR A 151 5.63 1.62 -14.73
CA TYR A 151 6.82 1.72 -15.60
C TYR A 151 6.87 0.64 -16.69
N ASN A 152 6.35 -0.55 -16.41
CA ASN A 152 6.30 -1.71 -17.30
C ASN A 152 4.91 -1.94 -17.92
N VAL A 153 3.94 -1.03 -17.72
CA VAL A 153 2.58 -1.08 -18.29
C VAL A 153 2.22 0.29 -18.92
N PRO A 154 2.85 0.68 -20.05
CA PRO A 154 2.75 2.04 -20.59
C PRO A 154 1.34 2.44 -21.03
N ALA A 155 0.48 1.48 -21.39
CA ALA A 155 -0.92 1.76 -21.67
C ALA A 155 -1.64 2.36 -20.45
N ARG A 156 -1.44 1.79 -19.24
CA ARG A 156 -2.03 2.30 -18.00
C ARG A 156 -1.48 3.66 -17.60
N LEU A 157 -0.16 3.86 -17.77
CA LEU A 157 0.46 5.15 -17.52
C LEU A 157 -0.19 6.28 -18.34
N LYS A 158 -0.60 5.99 -19.60
CA LYS A 158 -1.31 6.95 -20.47
C LYS A 158 -2.77 7.22 -20.06
N PHE A 159 -3.40 6.34 -19.29
CA PHE A 159 -4.76 6.52 -18.78
C PHE A 159 -4.82 7.37 -17.51
N LEU A 160 -3.68 7.57 -16.83
CA LEU A 160 -3.62 8.46 -15.68
C LEU A 160 -3.93 9.90 -16.08
N LYS A 161 -4.60 10.64 -15.17
CA LYS A 161 -4.81 12.07 -15.36
C LYS A 161 -3.53 12.84 -15.08
N SER A 162 -3.61 14.17 -15.12
CA SER A 162 -2.48 15.02 -14.73
C SER A 162 -1.99 14.66 -13.31
N PRO A 163 -0.69 14.81 -13.01
CA PRO A 163 -0.15 14.59 -11.66
C PRO A 163 -0.90 15.38 -10.58
N SER A 164 -1.35 16.59 -10.91
CA SER A 164 -2.17 17.43 -10.02
C SER A 164 -3.54 16.80 -9.70
N SER A 165 -4.15 16.12 -10.67
CA SER A 165 -5.44 15.44 -10.50
C SER A 165 -5.29 14.14 -9.71
N GLU A 166 -4.24 13.36 -9.96
CA GLU A 166 -3.95 12.15 -9.18
C GLU A 166 -3.60 12.49 -7.73
N ARG A 167 -2.78 13.53 -7.51
CA ARG A 167 -2.52 14.06 -6.16
C ARG A 167 -3.80 14.40 -5.41
N ARG A 168 -4.75 15.07 -6.08
CA ARG A 168 -6.03 15.45 -5.45
C ARG A 168 -6.81 14.21 -5.01
N GLN A 169 -6.87 13.18 -5.84
CA GLN A 169 -7.55 11.93 -5.51
C GLN A 169 -6.92 11.22 -4.31
N VAL A 170 -5.58 11.19 -4.23
CA VAL A 170 -4.87 10.64 -3.06
C VAL A 170 -5.23 11.43 -1.80
N VAL A 171 -5.15 12.77 -1.83
CA VAL A 171 -5.43 13.60 -0.66
C VAL A 171 -6.90 13.46 -0.22
N GLU A 172 -7.84 13.43 -1.15
CA GLU A 172 -9.27 13.26 -0.87
C GLU A 172 -9.58 11.89 -0.27
N LEU A 173 -8.96 10.83 -0.79
CA LEU A 173 -9.05 9.48 -0.21
C LEU A 173 -8.49 9.47 1.22
N SER A 174 -7.26 9.96 1.42
CA SER A 174 -6.63 9.98 2.75
C SER A 174 -7.44 10.80 3.76
N THR A 175 -8.07 11.88 3.30
CA THR A 175 -8.97 12.70 4.12
C THR A 175 -10.18 11.88 4.58
N ARG A 176 -10.83 11.14 3.67
CA ARG A 176 -11.97 10.27 4.02
C ARG A 176 -11.56 9.16 4.99
N LEU A 177 -10.40 8.54 4.80
CA LEU A 177 -9.87 7.53 5.70
C LEU A 177 -9.56 8.11 7.08
N ALA A 178 -8.97 9.31 7.15
CA ALA A 178 -8.70 9.98 8.41
C ALA A 178 -9.98 10.33 9.19
N LEU A 179 -11.06 10.69 8.48
CA LEU A 179 -12.38 10.91 9.09
C LEU A 179 -13.05 9.60 9.55
N ALA A 180 -12.87 8.51 8.80
CA ALA A 180 -13.40 7.19 9.18
C ALA A 180 -12.65 6.60 10.40
N HIS A 181 -11.37 6.94 10.58
CA HIS A 181 -10.52 6.44 11.65
C HIS A 181 -9.93 7.59 12.49
N PRO A 182 -10.75 8.34 13.26
CA PRO A 182 -10.30 9.52 13.99
C PRO A 182 -9.32 9.19 15.14
N HIS A 183 -9.19 7.91 15.50
CA HIS A 183 -8.24 7.40 16.48
C HIS A 183 -6.83 7.14 15.90
N ILE A 184 -6.66 7.33 14.59
CA ILE A 184 -5.37 7.18 13.89
C ILE A 184 -4.90 8.56 13.45
N ALA A 185 -3.65 8.90 13.75
CA ALA A 185 -3.04 10.14 13.28
C ALA A 185 -2.59 9.97 11.83
N PHE A 186 -3.19 10.72 10.92
CA PHE A 186 -2.81 10.74 9.51
C PHE A 186 -1.92 11.93 9.22
N ARG A 187 -0.83 11.72 8.49
CA ARG A 187 -0.02 12.79 7.90
C ARG A 187 0.18 12.54 6.42
N VAL A 188 -0.24 13.47 5.56
CA VAL A 188 -0.05 13.39 4.11
C VAL A 188 0.94 14.45 3.67
N ILE A 189 2.01 14.01 3.01
CA ILE A 189 3.07 14.84 2.46
C ILE A 189 2.99 14.74 0.94
N ALA A 190 2.68 15.83 0.26
CA ALA A 190 2.64 15.87 -1.20
C ALA A 190 3.67 16.89 -1.71
N GLU A 191 4.57 16.45 -2.58
CA GLU A 191 5.64 17.30 -3.14
C GLU A 191 6.48 17.98 -2.02
N GLY A 192 6.79 17.21 -0.97
CA GLY A 192 7.54 17.67 0.20
C GLY A 192 6.78 18.59 1.17
N LYS A 193 5.51 18.90 0.90
CA LYS A 193 4.68 19.76 1.75
C LYS A 193 3.64 18.94 2.52
N ASN A 194 3.48 19.24 3.80
CA ASN A 194 2.40 18.66 4.59
C ASN A 194 1.06 19.26 4.14
N VAL A 195 0.15 18.42 3.64
CA VAL A 195 -1.16 18.82 3.10
C VAL A 195 -2.33 18.31 3.93
N LEU A 196 -2.10 17.37 4.86
CA LEU A 196 -3.10 16.88 5.82
C LEU A 196 -2.37 16.39 7.08
N ALA A 197 -2.83 16.80 8.26
CA ALA A 197 -2.30 16.32 9.53
C ALA A 197 -3.41 16.22 10.57
N THR A 198 -3.94 15.02 10.82
CA THR A 198 -4.97 14.79 11.85
C THR A 198 -4.36 14.31 13.17
N PRO A 199 -4.99 14.62 14.33
CA PRO A 199 -4.39 14.37 15.64
C PRO A 199 -4.42 12.90 16.07
N GLY A 200 -5.33 12.08 15.53
CA GLY A 200 -5.49 10.68 15.95
C GLY A 200 -5.97 10.51 17.40
N ASN A 201 -6.68 11.50 17.95
CA ASN A 201 -7.11 11.51 19.36
C ASN A 201 -8.51 10.87 19.58
N GLY A 202 -9.10 10.26 18.54
CA GLY A 202 -10.41 9.64 18.58
C GLY A 202 -11.59 10.60 18.45
N ARG A 203 -11.35 11.91 18.39
CA ARG A 203 -12.40 12.94 18.28
C ARG A 203 -12.63 13.31 16.83
N LEU A 204 -13.75 12.84 16.27
CA LEU A 204 -14.13 13.15 14.88
C LEU A 204 -14.23 14.66 14.62
N LEU A 205 -14.75 15.44 15.59
CA LEU A 205 -14.84 16.90 15.45
C LEU A 205 -13.47 17.55 15.23
N ASP A 206 -12.45 17.11 15.94
CA ASP A 206 -11.09 17.65 15.80
C ASP A 206 -10.51 17.31 14.42
N ALA A 207 -10.83 16.12 13.88
CA ALA A 207 -10.47 15.75 12.52
C ALA A 207 -11.22 16.58 11.47
N ILE A 208 -12.53 16.82 11.66
CA ILE A 208 -13.36 17.64 10.76
C ILE A 208 -12.83 19.07 10.67
N LEU A 209 -12.47 19.69 11.79
CA LEU A 209 -11.97 21.07 11.83
C LEU A 209 -10.66 21.27 11.04
N ILE A 210 -9.90 20.20 10.79
CA ILE A 210 -8.63 20.24 10.08
C ILE A 210 -8.79 20.04 8.57
N VAL A 211 -9.84 19.34 8.15
CA VAL A 211 -10.04 18.92 6.75
C VAL A 211 -10.99 19.83 5.96
N GLN A 212 -11.58 20.84 6.61
CA GLN A 212 -12.35 21.92 5.98
C GLN A 212 -11.42 22.95 5.34
#